data_AF-A0A2N1ML50-F1
#
_entry.id   AF-A0A2N1ML50-F1
#
_cell.length_a   1.000
_cell.length_b   1.000
_cell.length_c   1.000
_cell.angle_alpha   90.00
_cell.angle_beta   90.00
_cell.angle_gamma   90.00
#
_symmetry.space_group_name_H-M   'P 1'
#
loop_
_entity.id
_entity.type
_entity.pdbx_description
1 polymer ?
#
loop_
_entity_poly.entity_id
_entity_poly.type
_entity_poly.pdbx_seq_one_letter_code
_entity_poly.pdbx_strand_id
1 'polypeptide(L)'
;MPYLICVTENKPERNLIEGFAENIKQLESSFQTNMRKRKRDDDDDFDYLYGIVTTARDWHFLLYTPEKISQGNKLPLSIEFSEDALNKDSVEYQTLRNGVKRVLDVVVGTEHVQRKNLKGKGLG
;
A
#
# COMPACT_ATOMS: atom_id res chain seq x y z
N MET A 1 -1.04 14.23 -6.68
CA MET A 1 -1.24 12.80 -6.40
C MET A 1 -0.60 12.39 -5.07
N PRO A 2 -1.27 12.57 -3.92
CA PRO A 2 -0.77 12.00 -2.67
C PRO A 2 -1.23 10.53 -2.59
N TYR A 3 -0.31 9.60 -2.88
CA TYR A 3 -0.49 8.22 -2.46
C TYR A 3 -0.32 8.17 -0.94
N LEU A 4 -1.43 8.14 -0.20
CA LEU A 4 -1.35 8.02 1.25
C LEU A 4 -1.10 6.55 1.60
N ILE A 5 0.11 6.27 2.05
CA ILE A 5 0.56 4.95 2.48
C ILE A 5 0.66 4.96 4.01
N CYS A 6 -0.11 4.10 4.68
CA CYS A 6 0.05 3.84 6.12
C CYS A 6 1.03 2.70 6.33
N VAL A 7 2.14 2.94 7.03
CA VAL A 7 3.13 1.91 7.36
C VAL A 7 3.03 1.58 8.84
N THR A 8 2.88 0.30 9.15
CA THR A 8 2.89 -0.20 10.53
C THR A 8 3.98 -1.25 10.67
N GLU A 9 4.93 -0.97 11.54
CA GLU A 9 5.95 -1.94 11.94
C GLU A 9 5.41 -2.80 13.09
N ASN A 10 5.27 -4.10 12.84
CA ASN A 10 4.93 -5.09 13.84
C ASN A 10 6.21 -5.54 14.55
N LYS A 11 6.34 -5.16 15.83
CA LYS A 11 7.45 -5.60 16.68
C LYS A 11 7.46 -7.13 16.82
N PRO A 12 8.61 -7.78 17.02
CA PRO A 12 8.71 -9.25 17.13
C PRO A 12 7.84 -9.85 18.24
N GLU A 13 7.53 -9.05 19.26
CA GLU A 13 6.77 -9.42 20.45
C GLU A 13 5.24 -9.31 20.25
N ARG A 14 4.80 -8.66 19.16
CA ARG A 14 3.38 -8.42 18.85
C ARG A 14 2.89 -9.39 17.79
N ASN A 15 1.62 -9.79 17.91
CA ASN A 15 0.99 -10.67 16.96
C ASN A 15 0.75 -9.92 15.64
N LEU A 16 1.08 -10.54 14.49
CA LEU A 16 0.84 -9.98 13.15
C LEU A 16 -0.60 -9.50 12.95
N ILE A 17 -1.58 -10.16 13.61
CA ILE A 17 -2.99 -9.77 13.60
C ILE A 17 -3.20 -8.38 14.20
N GLU A 18 -2.47 -8.03 15.27
CA GLU A 18 -2.54 -6.70 15.89
C GLU A 18 -1.95 -5.65 14.94
N GLY A 19 -0.84 -5.95 14.27
CA GLY A 19 -0.25 -5.07 13.25
C GLY A 19 -1.21 -4.79 12.10
N PHE A 20 -1.98 -5.79 11.65
CA PHE A 20 -3.05 -5.60 10.68
C PHE A 20 -4.18 -4.71 11.21
N ALA A 21 -4.66 -4.97 12.43
CA ALA A 21 -5.74 -4.18 13.03
C ALA A 21 -5.33 -2.70 13.22
N GLU A 22 -4.11 -2.44 13.68
CA GLU A 22 -3.56 -1.09 13.81
C GLU A 22 -3.47 -0.38 12.46
N ASN A 23 -2.97 -1.07 11.42
CA ASN A 23 -2.85 -0.51 10.08
C ASN A 23 -4.23 -0.18 9.47
N ILE A 24 -5.21 -1.09 9.62
CA ILE A 24 -6.58 -0.88 9.13
C ILE A 24 -7.23 0.32 9.81
N LYS A 25 -7.09 0.46 11.13
CA LYS A 25 -7.63 1.61 11.88
C LYS A 25 -7.04 2.94 11.39
N GLN A 26 -5.74 2.95 11.06
CA GLN A 26 -5.08 4.13 10.49
C GLN A 26 -5.59 4.45 9.08
N LEU A 27 -5.78 3.43 8.24
CA LEU A 27 -6.33 3.59 6.89
C LEU A 27 -7.76 4.16 6.94
N GLU A 28 -8.62 3.63 7.81
CA GLU A 28 -9.99 4.13 7.95
C GLU A 28 -10.02 5.60 8.41
N SER A 29 -9.22 5.93 9.43
CA SER A 29 -9.12 7.32 9.93
C SER A 29 -8.60 8.27 8.85
N SER A 30 -7.63 7.81 8.07
CA SER A 30 -7.07 8.54 6.93
C SER A 30 -8.08 8.74 5.81
N PHE A 31 -8.87 7.72 5.48
CA PHE A 31 -9.93 7.79 4.48
C PHE A 31 -10.97 8.85 4.86
N GLN A 32 -11.47 8.80 6.10
CA GLN A 32 -12.43 9.79 6.60
C GLN A 32 -11.86 11.21 6.60
N THR A 33 -10.58 11.37 6.98
CA THR A 33 -9.90 12.67 7.01
C THR A 33 -9.71 13.23 5.60
N ASN A 34 -9.33 12.39 4.64
CA ASN A 34 -9.21 12.76 3.24
C ASN A 34 -10.59 13.15 2.68
N MET A 35 -11.63 12.34 2.88
CA MET A 35 -13.01 12.66 2.48
C MET A 35 -13.50 14.01 3.01
N ARG A 36 -13.18 14.36 4.27
CA ARG A 36 -13.52 15.67 4.83
C ARG A 36 -12.81 16.84 4.15
N LYS A 37 -11.60 16.63 3.63
CA LYS A 37 -10.81 17.64 2.89
C LYS A 37 -11.25 17.79 1.44
N ARG A 38 -11.95 16.80 0.87
CA ARG A 38 -12.43 16.77 -0.54
C ARG A 38 -13.60 17.71 -0.86
N LYS A 39 -14.05 18.55 0.07
CA LYS A 39 -15.12 19.55 -0.18
C LYS A 39 -14.68 20.79 -1.01
N ARG A 40 -13.63 20.68 -1.83
CA ARG A 40 -13.13 21.74 -2.71
C ARG A 40 -12.65 21.12 -4.04
N ASP A 41 -13.54 21.07 -5.02
CA ASP A 41 -13.31 21.09 -6.48
C ASP A 41 -12.47 20.02 -7.21
N ASP A 42 -11.97 18.95 -6.59
CA ASP A 42 -11.15 17.95 -7.31
C ASP A 42 -11.91 16.63 -7.60
N ASP A 43 -12.18 16.36 -8.88
CA ASP A 43 -12.82 15.15 -9.47
C ASP A 43 -11.91 13.90 -9.45
N ASP A 44 -10.69 14.02 -8.89
CA ASP A 44 -9.73 12.93 -8.74
C ASP A 44 -9.96 12.17 -7.42
N ASP A 45 -11.13 11.54 -7.32
CA ASP A 45 -11.51 10.68 -6.20
C ASP A 45 -10.75 9.35 -6.25
N PHE A 46 -9.68 9.23 -5.47
CA PHE A 46 -9.11 7.92 -5.16
C PHE A 46 -9.99 7.23 -4.13
N ASP A 47 -10.79 6.25 -4.55
CA ASP A 47 -11.66 5.43 -3.68
C ASP A 47 -10.90 4.37 -2.85
N TYR A 48 -9.56 4.46 -2.82
CA TYR A 48 -8.72 3.46 -2.22
C TYR A 48 -7.46 4.04 -1.56
N LEU A 49 -6.96 3.32 -0.55
CA LEU A 49 -5.73 3.60 0.19
C LEU A 49 -4.85 2.36 0.26
N TYR A 50 -3.54 2.55 0.37
CA TYR A 50 -2.58 1.46 0.53
C TYR A 50 -2.03 1.39 1.95
N GLY A 51 -1.96 0.18 2.49
CA GLY A 51 -1.37 -0.12 3.79
C GLY A 51 -0.18 -1.07 3.64
N ILE A 52 0.78 -0.93 4.54
CA ILE A 52 1.92 -1.84 4.68
C ILE A 52 2.01 -2.27 6.14
N VAL A 53 2.02 -3.57 6.38
CA VAL A 53 2.37 -4.17 7.67
C VAL A 53 3.68 -4.93 7.49
N THR A 54 4.69 -4.62 8.29
CA THR A 54 6.01 -5.26 8.19
C THR A 54 6.45 -5.87 9.52
N THR A 55 7.04 -7.06 9.50
CA THR A 55 7.70 -7.68 10.68
C THR A 55 9.22 -7.43 10.66
N ALA A 56 9.67 -6.45 9.88
CA ALA A 56 11.04 -6.25 9.40
C ALA A 56 11.56 -7.36 8.46
N ARG A 57 11.06 -8.59 8.55
CA ARG A 57 11.41 -9.72 7.68
C ARG A 57 10.41 -9.93 6.54
N ASP A 58 9.12 -9.84 6.87
CA ASP A 58 8.03 -10.03 5.92
C ASP A 58 7.25 -8.74 5.76
N TRP A 59 6.83 -8.46 4.52
CA TRP A 59 6.08 -7.27 4.15
C TRP A 59 4.71 -7.68 3.61
N HIS A 60 3.65 -7.17 4.22
CA HIS A 60 2.27 -7.42 3.84
C HIS A 60 1.63 -6.15 3.31
N PHE A 61 1.19 -6.21 2.04
CA PHE A 61 0.54 -5.10 1.37
C PHE A 61 -0.97 -5.22 1.45
N LEU A 62 -1.62 -4.14 1.87
CA LEU A 62 -3.06 -3.99 1.97
C LEU A 62 -3.55 -2.95 0.97
N LEU A 63 -4.67 -3.27 0.32
CA LEU A 63 -5.50 -2.32 -0.42
C LEU A 63 -6.80 -2.16 0.36
N TYR A 64 -7.07 -0.95 0.82
CA TYR A 64 -8.28 -0.57 1.52
C TYR A 64 -9.20 0.19 0.57
N THR A 65 -10.44 -0.29 0.43
CA THR A 65 -11.58 0.48 -0.05
C THR A 65 -12.63 0.52 1.07
N PRO A 66 -13.59 1.46 1.05
CA PRO A 66 -14.67 1.49 2.04
C PRO A 66 -15.46 0.18 2.15
N GLU A 67 -15.55 -0.58 1.06
CA GLU A 67 -16.29 -1.84 0.99
C GLU A 67 -15.44 -3.05 1.37
N LYS A 68 -14.11 -3.00 1.14
CA LYS A 68 -13.28 -4.19 1.23
C LYS A 68 -11.82 -3.88 1.54
N ILE A 69 -11.24 -4.75 2.35
CA ILE A 69 -9.78 -4.85 2.51
C ILE A 69 -9.30 -6.07 1.71
N SER A 70 -8.32 -5.84 0.85
CA SER A 70 -7.68 -6.89 0.05
C SER A 70 -6.19 -6.95 0.36
N GLN A 71 -5.65 -8.15 0.54
CA GLN A 71 -4.21 -8.36 0.73
C GLN A 71 -3.57 -8.76 -0.60
N GLY A 72 -2.43 -8.16 -0.94
CA GLY A 72 -1.60 -8.56 -2.08
C GLY A 72 -0.99 -9.96 -1.89
N ASN A 73 -0.75 -10.67 -3.00
CA ASN A 73 -0.18 -12.03 -2.98
C ASN A 73 1.25 -12.04 -2.41
N LYS A 74 1.58 -13.17 -1.77
CA LYS A 74 2.75 -13.63 -1.02
C LYS A 74 4.08 -13.64 -1.79
N LEU A 75 4.32 -12.69 -2.70
CA LEU A 75 5.66 -12.48 -3.24
C LEU A 75 6.46 -11.73 -2.17
N PRO A 76 7.55 -12.28 -1.64
CA PRO A 76 8.43 -11.53 -0.77
C PRO A 76 9.07 -10.41 -1.62
N LEU A 77 8.55 -9.20 -1.49
CA LEU A 77 9.19 -7.99 -2.00
C LEU A 77 9.96 -7.37 -0.84
N SER A 78 11.27 -7.60 -0.81
CA SER A 78 12.20 -6.86 0.04
C SER A 78 12.76 -5.70 -0.77
N ILE A 79 12.78 -4.51 -0.17
CA ILE A 79 13.54 -3.37 -0.67
C ILE A 79 14.59 -3.08 0.39
N GLU A 80 15.85 -3.29 0.05
CA GLU A 80 16.95 -2.94 0.94
C GLU A 80 17.22 -1.44 0.85
N PHE A 81 17.45 -0.84 2.02
CA PHE A 81 17.85 0.55 2.15
C PHE A 81 19.21 0.61 2.86
N SER A 82 20.16 1.29 2.23
CA SER A 82 21.47 1.61 2.80
C SER A 82 21.66 3.13 2.84
N GLU A 83 22.54 3.63 3.70
CA GLU A 83 22.87 5.06 3.74
C GLU A 83 23.43 5.57 2.41
N ASP A 84 24.14 4.73 1.66
CA ASP A 84 24.65 5.07 0.32
C ASP A 84 23.54 5.41 -0.69
N ALA A 85 22.31 4.94 -0.45
CA ALA A 85 21.15 5.29 -1.24
C ALA A 85 20.65 6.73 -0.99
N LEU A 86 21.25 7.48 -0.06
CA LEU A 86 20.96 8.92 0.09
C LEU A 86 21.56 9.77 -1.04
N ASN A 87 22.59 9.26 -1.72
CA ASN A 87 23.18 9.90 -2.88
C ASN A 87 22.42 9.51 -4.17
N LYS A 88 21.79 10.47 -4.85
CA LYS A 88 20.97 10.20 -6.05
C LYS A 88 21.76 9.62 -7.24
N ASP A 89 23.08 9.86 -7.27
CA ASP A 89 23.95 9.37 -8.32
C ASP A 89 24.52 7.98 -8.01
N SER A 90 24.21 7.40 -6.84
CA SER A 90 24.71 6.09 -6.43
C SER A 90 23.95 4.93 -7.07
N VAL A 91 24.61 3.77 -7.17
CA VAL A 91 24.00 2.53 -7.66
C VAL A 91 22.92 2.05 -6.68
N GLU A 92 23.12 2.31 -5.40
CA GLU A 92 22.23 1.98 -4.29
C GLU A 92 20.93 2.77 -4.39
N TYR A 93 20.98 4.07 -4.74
CA TYR A 93 19.77 4.86 -5.00
C TYR A 93 18.98 4.33 -6.20
N GLN A 94 19.66 3.97 -7.30
CA GLN A 94 18.99 3.39 -8.47
C GLN A 94 18.36 2.03 -8.14
N THR A 95 19.04 1.22 -7.33
CA THR A 95 18.55 -0.07 -6.85
C THR A 95 17.31 0.10 -5.97
N LEU A 96 17.36 1.03 -5.00
CA LEU A 96 16.23 1.42 -4.15
C LEU A 96 15.04 1.86 -5.00
N ARG A 97 15.25 2.78 -5.95
CA ARG A 97 14.21 3.31 -6.84
C ARG A 97 13.55 2.22 -7.68
N ASN A 98 14.34 1.29 -8.21
CA ASN A 98 13.83 0.16 -8.99
C ASN A 98 13.03 -0.83 -8.13
N GLY A 99 13.48 -1.08 -6.89
CA GLY A 99 12.73 -1.86 -5.91
C GLY A 99 11.37 -1.24 -5.60
N VAL A 100 11.34 0.06 -5.30
CA VAL A 100 10.10 0.82 -5.06
C VAL A 100 9.18 0.77 -6.28
N LYS A 101 9.71 0.96 -7.49
CA LYS A 101 8.93 0.87 -8.73
C LYS A 101 8.28 -0.51 -8.89
N ARG A 102 9.02 -1.60 -8.64
CA ARG A 102 8.47 -2.96 -8.70
C ARG A 102 7.36 -3.20 -7.69
N VAL A 103 7.50 -2.67 -6.47
CA VAL A 103 6.43 -2.73 -5.45
C VAL A 103 5.20 -1.98 -5.94
N LEU A 104 5.37 -0.75 -6.45
CA LEU A 104 4.26 0.03 -7.01
C LEU A 104 3.60 -0.70 -8.20
N ASP A 105 4.37 -1.31 -9.08
CA ASP A 105 3.84 -2.07 -10.22
C ASP A 105 3.02 -3.29 -9.77
N VAL A 106 3.43 -3.98 -8.70
CA VAL A 106 2.63 -5.08 -8.11
C VAL A 106 1.33 -4.55 -7.51
N VAL A 107 1.42 -3.44 -6.78
CA VAL A 107 0.28 -2.80 -6.12
C VAL A 107 -0.74 -2.29 -7.17
N VAL A 108 -0.28 -1.55 -8.18
CA VAL A 108 -1.11 -0.98 -9.26
C VAL A 108 -1.54 -2.04 -10.29
N GLY A 109 -0.68 -3.02 -10.57
CA GLY A 109 -0.98 -4.15 -11.46
C GLY A 109 -2.08 -5.06 -10.90
N THR A 110 -2.17 -5.19 -9.57
CA THR A 110 -3.27 -5.89 -8.89
C THR A 110 -4.61 -5.21 -9.17
N GLU A 111 -4.68 -3.88 -9.31
CA GLU A 111 -5.93 -3.19 -9.64
C GLU A 111 -6.49 -3.56 -11.01
N HIS A 112 -5.64 -3.75 -12.02
CA HIS A 112 -6.07 -4.09 -13.38
C HIS A 112 -6.72 -5.48 -13.42
N VAL A 113 -6.18 -6.42 -12.64
CA VAL A 113 -6.71 -7.78 -12.50
C VAL A 113 -8.00 -7.79 -11.67
N GLN A 114 -8.05 -7.04 -10.56
CA GLN A 114 -9.25 -6.94 -9.72
C GLN A 114 -10.42 -6.23 -10.43
N ARG A 115 -10.16 -5.14 -11.17
CA ARG A 115 -11.18 -4.44 -11.99
C ARG A 115 -11.78 -5.36 -13.06
N LYS A 116 -10.98 -6.24 -13.68
CA LYS A 116 -11.50 -7.25 -14.63
C LYS A 116 -12.38 -8.29 -13.93
N ASN A 117 -11.99 -8.74 -12.73
CA ASN A 117 -12.76 -9.73 -11.96
C ASN A 117 -14.08 -9.18 -11.40
N LEU A 118 -14.15 -7.88 -11.07
CA LEU A 118 -15.40 -7.23 -10.65
C LEU A 118 -16.34 -6.98 -11.83
N LYS A 119 -15.81 -6.56 -13.00
CA LYS A 119 -16.62 -6.38 -14.22
C LYS A 119 -17.12 -7.70 -14.84
N GLY A 120 -16.44 -8.82 -14.59
CA GLY A 120 -16.85 -10.14 -15.06
C GLY A 120 -17.91 -10.85 -14.19
N LYS A 121 -18.32 -10.27 -13.05
CA LYS A 121 -19.36 -10.83 -12.16
C LYS A 121 -20.73 -10.15 -12.29
N GLY A 122 -20.89 -9.17 -13.16
CA GLY A 122 -22.19 -8.63 -13.56
C GLY A 122 -22.56 -9.13 -14.95
N LEU A 123 -23.72 -9.78 -15.05
CA LEU A 123 -24.37 -10.39 -16.23
C LEU A 123 -24.16 -11.92 -16.35
N GLY A 124 -24.86 -12.63 -15.48
CA GLY A 124 -25.51 -13.91 -15.77
C GLY A 124 -26.98 -13.76 -15.42
#